data_AF-A0A231RM63-F1
#
_entry.id   AF-A0A231RM63-F1
#
_cell.length_a   1.000
_cell.length_b   1.000
_cell.length_c   1.000
_cell.angle_alpha   90.00
_cell.angle_beta   90.00
_cell.angle_gamma   90.00
#
_symmetry.space_group_name_H-M   'P 1'
#
loop_
_entity.id
_entity.type
_entity.pdbx_description
1 polymer ?
#
loop_
_entity_poly.entity_id
_entity_poly.type
_entity_poly.pdbx_seq_one_letter_code
_entity_poly.pdbx_strand_id
1 'polypeptide(L)'
;MISVDCGRWEIRLLREPRAADSSITSVEAICGKGKEFRSYVGWRKERVEEVVTTKLRTMLLRLSMDNQLADEIQHYYNEKNKSQIQRAETFEAEVGFPQKRIEAVEDDIRAGRAKPYHQDMLYVMQQELMEKIQELDVLSSSLQGLSVPEEYIASVKYDMQTMIGLLDAEVPNPQLLNQLAAKFVSKVFIQRESKRLFLTVQMRKKDEVLFDRTILPEL
;
A
#
# COMPACT_ATOMS: atom_id res chain seq x y z
N MET A 1 41.05 -22.02 16.09
CA MET A 1 39.76 -22.65 16.43
C MET A 1 39.08 -21.74 17.45
N ILE A 2 38.33 -20.76 16.96
CA ILE A 2 37.37 -19.95 17.73
C ILE A 2 36.17 -19.88 16.79
N SER A 3 35.18 -20.72 17.09
CA SER A 3 33.86 -20.67 16.49
C SER A 3 33.17 -19.43 17.04
N VAL A 4 32.66 -18.56 16.18
CA VAL A 4 31.70 -17.53 16.58
C VAL A 4 30.44 -17.84 15.80
N ASP A 5 29.47 -18.39 16.53
CA ASP A 5 28.16 -18.80 16.06
C ASP A 5 27.47 -17.70 15.25
N CYS A 6 27.10 -18.07 14.04
CA CYS A 6 26.22 -17.33 13.13
C CYS A 6 24.79 -17.31 13.71
N GLY A 7 24.51 -16.35 14.59
CA GLY A 7 23.15 -16.04 15.08
C GLY A 7 22.73 -14.58 14.83
N ARG A 8 23.41 -13.88 13.91
CA ARG A 8 23.43 -12.40 13.86
C ARG A 8 23.04 -11.91 12.48
N TRP A 9 22.07 -10.99 12.40
CA TRP A 9 21.59 -10.30 11.20
C TRP A 9 22.70 -10.02 10.17
N GLU A 10 22.63 -10.66 9.00
CA GLU A 10 23.49 -10.39 7.84
C GLU A 10 22.61 -9.84 6.71
N ILE A 11 22.77 -8.56 6.38
CA ILE A 11 22.20 -7.94 5.17
C ILE A 11 23.25 -8.08 4.07
N ARG A 12 23.00 -8.91 3.04
CA ARG A 12 23.83 -8.98 1.84
C ARG A 12 23.05 -8.61 0.59
N LEU A 13 23.56 -7.59 -0.09
CA LEU A 13 23.03 -6.99 -1.32
C LEU A 13 23.72 -7.65 -2.54
N LEU A 14 22.96 -8.24 -3.46
CA LEU A 14 23.46 -8.54 -4.80
C LEU A 14 22.89 -7.56 -5.83
N ARG A 15 23.72 -7.27 -6.82
CA ARG A 15 23.48 -6.33 -7.92
C ARG A 15 23.31 -7.18 -9.17
N GLU A 16 22.20 -7.01 -9.90
CA GLU A 16 22.14 -7.40 -11.31
C GLU A 16 21.72 -6.23 -12.20
N PRO A 17 22.13 -6.27 -13.49
CA PRO A 17 22.20 -5.11 -14.35
C PRO A 17 20.83 -4.80 -14.98
N ARG A 18 20.61 -3.50 -15.21
CA ARG A 18 19.46 -2.89 -15.89
C ARG A 18 18.71 -3.80 -16.89
N ALA A 19 17.41 -3.93 -16.71
CA ALA A 19 16.40 -3.82 -17.77
C ALA A 19 15.02 -3.54 -17.16
N ALA A 20 14.14 -2.95 -17.97
CA ALA A 20 12.90 -2.29 -17.61
C ALA A 20 11.75 -3.23 -17.17
N ASP A 21 10.80 -2.62 -16.48
CA ASP A 21 9.42 -3.01 -16.22
C ASP A 21 9.05 -4.15 -15.26
N SER A 22 8.12 -3.76 -14.39
CA SER A 22 7.08 -4.52 -13.67
C SER A 22 7.50 -5.60 -12.67
N SER A 23 7.15 -5.32 -11.40
CA SER A 23 6.93 -6.26 -10.29
C SER A 23 8.03 -7.28 -10.01
N ILE A 24 8.88 -7.00 -9.01
CA ILE A 24 9.81 -8.00 -8.47
C ILE A 24 9.67 -8.11 -6.96
N THR A 25 9.32 -9.32 -6.58
CA THR A 25 9.26 -9.95 -5.26
C THR A 25 10.65 -10.13 -4.66
N SER A 26 10.71 -10.14 -3.33
CA SER A 26 11.66 -10.91 -2.51
C SER A 26 12.96 -10.24 -2.04
N VAL A 27 13.20 -10.42 -0.74
CA VAL A 27 14.44 -10.19 0.02
C VAL A 27 15.21 -11.50 0.06
N GLU A 28 16.54 -11.49 -0.13
CA GLU A 28 17.41 -12.62 0.25
C GLU A 28 18.80 -12.17 0.71
N ALA A 29 19.32 -12.82 1.75
CA ALA A 29 20.65 -12.64 2.32
C ALA A 29 21.54 -13.85 1.95
N ILE A 30 22.66 -13.62 1.25
CA ILE A 30 23.53 -14.71 0.76
C ILE A 30 24.95 -14.60 1.30
N CYS A 31 25.28 -15.31 2.39
CA CYS A 31 26.64 -15.49 2.89
C CYS A 31 27.51 -16.43 2.01
N GLY A 32 27.80 -16.04 0.76
CA GLY A 32 28.75 -16.73 -0.14
C GLY A 32 30.20 -16.22 -0.03
N LYS A 33 31.15 -17.14 0.18
CA LYS A 33 32.60 -16.91 0.12
C LYS A 33 33.01 -16.44 -1.28
N GLY A 34 33.77 -15.35 -1.41
CA GLY A 34 34.62 -15.13 -2.60
C GLY A 34 34.45 -13.87 -3.48
N LYS A 35 33.82 -12.78 -3.03
CA LYS A 35 33.95 -11.47 -3.73
C LYS A 35 34.27 -10.35 -2.74
N GLU A 36 35.21 -9.50 -3.16
CA GLU A 36 35.94 -8.47 -2.40
C GLU A 36 35.15 -7.77 -1.30
N PHE A 37 35.80 -7.64 -0.13
CA PHE A 37 35.34 -6.90 1.03
C PHE A 37 35.04 -5.44 0.65
N ARG A 38 33.78 -5.10 0.38
CA ARG A 38 33.35 -3.69 0.37
C ARG A 38 33.29 -3.24 1.82
N SER A 39 34.25 -2.41 2.24
CA SER A 39 34.20 -1.79 3.56
C SER A 39 32.93 -0.95 3.67
N TYR A 40 32.06 -1.29 4.62
CA TYR A 40 30.90 -0.50 5.01
C TYR A 40 31.39 0.78 5.70
N VAL A 41 31.95 1.72 4.94
CA VAL A 41 32.50 2.96 5.52
C VAL A 41 31.37 3.95 5.72
N GLY A 42 30.88 4.05 6.95
CA GLY A 42 30.09 5.18 7.43
C GLY A 42 29.07 4.87 8.53
N TRP A 43 28.58 3.62 8.63
CA TRP A 43 27.44 3.28 9.47
C TRP A 43 27.78 2.13 10.41
N ARG A 44 27.65 2.36 11.72
CA ARG A 44 27.79 1.30 12.72
C ARG A 44 26.51 0.46 12.72
N LYS A 45 26.66 -0.86 12.61
CA LYS A 45 25.54 -1.82 12.63
C LYS A 45 24.59 -1.56 13.81
N GLU A 46 25.16 -1.41 15.00
CA GLU A 46 24.42 -1.15 16.25
C GLU A 46 23.55 0.10 16.15
N ARG A 47 24.08 1.19 15.55
CA ARG A 47 23.33 2.44 15.36
C ARG A 47 22.18 2.28 14.36
N VAL A 48 22.37 1.49 13.31
CA VAL A 48 21.31 1.19 12.34
C VAL A 48 20.20 0.39 13.00
N GLU A 49 20.56 -0.65 13.75
CA GLU A 49 19.60 -1.50 14.48
C GLU A 49 18.82 -0.70 15.52
N GLU A 50 19.48 0.17 16.28
CA GLU A 50 18.85 1.08 17.23
C GLU A 50 17.81 1.98 16.53
N VAL A 51 18.21 2.68 15.46
CA VAL A 51 17.33 3.62 14.76
C VAL A 51 16.13 2.91 14.11
N VAL A 52 16.37 1.76 13.46
CA VAL A 52 15.30 0.95 12.88
C VAL A 52 14.35 0.45 13.97
N THR A 53 14.89 -0.06 15.08
CA THR A 53 14.10 -0.55 16.22
C THR A 53 13.24 0.56 16.81
N THR A 54 13.81 1.73 17.09
CA THR A 54 13.06 2.87 17.64
C THR A 54 11.94 3.30 16.69
N LYS A 55 12.22 3.47 15.40
CA LYS A 55 11.21 3.93 14.44
C LYS A 55 10.13 2.90 14.18
N LEU A 56 10.51 1.62 14.08
CA LEU A 56 9.57 0.52 13.94
C LEU A 56 8.65 0.48 15.16
N ARG A 57 9.22 0.49 16.37
CA ARG A 57 8.47 0.52 17.63
C ARG A 57 7.48 1.67 17.69
N THR A 58 7.93 2.91 17.43
CA THR A 58 7.05 4.10 17.45
C THR A 58 5.90 3.96 16.47
N MET A 59 6.16 3.44 15.28
CA MET A 59 5.13 3.23 14.27
C MET A 59 4.13 2.15 14.66
N LEU A 60 4.61 1.00 15.14
CA LEU A 60 3.75 -0.09 15.58
C LEU A 60 2.89 0.34 16.77
N LEU A 61 3.46 1.08 17.73
CA LEU A 61 2.71 1.64 18.86
C LEU A 61 1.55 2.50 18.36
N ARG A 62 1.83 3.46 17.48
CA ARG A 62 0.81 4.33 16.90
C ARG A 62 -0.30 3.51 16.21
N LEU A 63 0.07 2.59 15.31
CA LEU A 63 -0.91 1.79 14.58
C LEU A 63 -1.71 0.84 15.49
N SER A 64 -1.14 0.41 16.61
CA SER A 64 -1.82 -0.48 17.56
C SER A 64 -2.87 0.22 18.43
N MET A 65 -2.90 1.56 18.46
CA MET A 65 -3.86 2.34 19.26
C MET A 65 -5.23 2.44 18.57
N ASP A 66 -6.29 2.23 19.34
CA ASP A 66 -7.69 2.43 18.94
C ASP A 66 -8.00 1.84 17.56
N ASN A 67 -8.53 2.64 16.62
CA ASN A 67 -8.85 2.22 15.26
C ASN A 67 -7.82 2.69 14.21
N GLN A 68 -6.66 3.18 14.64
CA GLN A 68 -5.69 3.82 13.73
C GLN A 68 -5.20 2.89 12.62
N LEU A 69 -5.04 1.59 12.89
CA LEU A 69 -4.70 0.62 11.86
C LEU A 69 -5.77 0.54 10.76
N ALA A 70 -7.04 0.49 11.13
CA ALA A 70 -8.14 0.41 10.18
C ALA A 70 -8.21 1.69 9.33
N ASP A 71 -8.09 2.84 9.99
CA ASP A 71 -8.13 4.15 9.34
C ASP A 71 -6.96 4.34 8.38
N GLU A 72 -5.74 3.95 8.75
CA GLU A 72 -4.56 4.05 7.89
C GLU A 72 -4.62 3.07 6.71
N ILE A 73 -5.18 1.87 6.88
CA ILE A 73 -5.42 0.95 5.76
C ILE A 73 -6.45 1.56 4.78
N GLN A 74 -7.54 2.13 5.29
CA GLN A 74 -8.55 2.78 4.47
C GLN A 74 -7.97 4.00 3.75
N HIS A 75 -7.18 4.81 4.44
CA HIS A 75 -6.49 5.97 3.87
C HIS A 75 -5.55 5.56 2.74
N TYR A 76 -4.72 4.53 2.97
CA TYR A 76 -3.81 4.01 1.94
C TYR A 76 -4.56 3.54 0.70
N TYR A 77 -5.68 2.82 0.87
CA TYR A 77 -6.53 2.41 -0.24
C TYR A 77 -7.11 3.60 -1.01
N ASN A 78 -7.64 4.59 -0.30
CA ASN A 78 -8.20 5.79 -0.92
C ASN A 78 -7.12 6.59 -1.68
N GLU A 79 -5.92 6.72 -1.13
CA GLU A 79 -4.80 7.39 -1.81
C GLU A 79 -4.36 6.64 -3.06
N LYS A 80 -4.22 5.30 -2.98
CA LYS A 80 -3.81 4.47 -4.11
C LYS A 80 -4.83 4.53 -5.26
N ASN A 81 -6.12 4.60 -4.92
CA ASN A 81 -7.21 4.63 -5.90
C ASN A 81 -7.72 6.05 -6.19
N LYS A 82 -7.04 7.09 -5.69
CA LYS A 82 -7.50 8.49 -5.80
C LYS A 82 -7.83 8.91 -7.22
N SER A 83 -7.00 8.55 -8.20
CA SER A 83 -7.23 8.90 -9.60
C SER A 83 -8.46 8.19 -10.19
N GLN A 84 -8.70 6.94 -9.79
CA GLN A 84 -9.87 6.16 -10.21
C GLN A 84 -11.14 6.67 -9.55
N ILE A 85 -11.09 7.02 -8.26
CA ILE A 85 -12.19 7.65 -7.52
C ILE A 85 -12.57 8.98 -8.18
N GLN A 86 -11.59 9.86 -8.42
CA GLN A 86 -11.84 11.14 -9.12
C GLN A 86 -12.42 10.96 -10.52
N ARG A 87 -11.94 9.93 -11.23
CA ARG A 87 -12.49 9.57 -12.53
C ARG A 87 -13.94 9.12 -12.39
N ALA A 88 -14.26 8.24 -11.45
CA ALA A 88 -15.64 7.81 -11.18
C ALA A 88 -16.55 8.99 -10.84
N GLU A 89 -16.14 9.89 -9.94
CA GLU A 89 -16.89 11.13 -9.62
C GLU A 89 -17.15 12.00 -10.86
N THR A 90 -16.16 12.09 -11.75
CA THR A 90 -16.31 12.82 -13.02
C THR A 90 -17.33 12.14 -13.93
N PHE A 91 -17.25 10.81 -14.07
CA PHE A 91 -18.23 10.03 -14.85
C PHE A 91 -19.64 10.11 -14.26
N GLU A 92 -19.79 10.13 -12.93
CA GLU A 92 -21.08 10.34 -12.28
C GLU A 92 -21.68 11.72 -12.63
N ALA A 93 -20.86 12.77 -12.63
CA ALA A 93 -21.29 14.10 -13.06
C ALA A 93 -21.64 14.14 -14.56
N GLU A 94 -20.85 13.46 -15.40
CA GLU A 94 -21.09 13.33 -16.84
C GLU A 94 -22.37 12.55 -17.15
N VAL A 95 -22.72 11.53 -16.37
CA VAL A 95 -23.99 10.77 -16.48
C VAL A 95 -25.19 11.64 -16.07
N GLY A 96 -25.02 12.49 -15.06
CA GLY A 96 -26.08 13.37 -14.57
C GLY A 96 -26.56 14.41 -15.59
N PHE A 97 -25.72 14.81 -16.55
CA PHE A 97 -26.09 15.81 -17.57
C PHE A 97 -27.04 15.25 -18.66
N PRO A 98 -26.73 14.13 -19.35
CA PRO A 98 -27.65 13.47 -20.28
C PRO A 98 -28.95 13.05 -19.61
N GLN A 99 -28.93 12.57 -18.36
CA GLN A 99 -30.15 12.21 -17.62
C GLN A 99 -31.13 13.39 -17.51
N LYS A 100 -30.65 14.55 -17.06
CA LYS A 100 -31.48 15.76 -16.95
C LYS A 100 -31.99 16.24 -18.32
N ARG A 101 -31.16 16.07 -19.37
CA ARG A 101 -31.53 16.47 -20.73
C ARG A 101 -32.59 15.55 -21.32
N ILE A 102 -32.50 14.24 -21.09
CA ILE A 102 -33.52 13.26 -21.47
C ILE A 102 -34.83 13.59 -20.75
N GLU A 103 -34.79 13.82 -19.43
CA GLU A 103 -35.96 14.19 -18.63
C GLU A 103 -36.67 15.44 -19.19
N ALA A 104 -35.91 16.49 -19.53
CA ALA A 104 -36.47 17.71 -20.11
C ALA A 104 -37.15 17.47 -21.47
N VAL A 105 -36.58 16.60 -22.31
CA VAL A 105 -37.14 16.28 -23.63
C VAL A 105 -38.37 15.39 -23.50
N GLU A 106 -38.36 14.44 -22.57
CA GLU A 106 -39.53 13.62 -22.23
C GLU A 106 -40.68 14.46 -21.67
N ASP A 107 -40.39 15.47 -20.86
CA ASP A 107 -41.38 16.41 -20.35
C ASP A 107 -41.99 17.26 -21.47
N ASP A 108 -41.20 17.71 -22.45
CA ASP A 108 -41.70 18.43 -23.62
C ASP A 108 -42.60 17.56 -24.52
N ILE A 109 -42.30 16.25 -24.63
CA ILE A 109 -43.18 15.28 -25.31
C ILE A 109 -44.48 15.13 -24.53
N ARG A 110 -44.41 14.92 -23.21
CA ARG A 110 -45.59 14.79 -22.35
C ARG A 110 -46.46 16.05 -22.36
N ALA A 111 -45.85 17.23 -22.46
CA ALA A 111 -46.54 18.51 -22.56
C ALA A 111 -47.10 18.82 -23.96
N GLY A 112 -46.90 17.93 -24.95
CA GLY A 112 -47.36 18.13 -26.33
C GLY A 112 -46.61 19.23 -27.09
N ARG A 113 -45.46 19.69 -26.56
CA ARG A 113 -44.59 20.70 -27.19
C ARG A 113 -43.50 20.08 -28.06
N ALA A 114 -43.52 18.77 -28.23
CA ALA A 114 -42.47 18.06 -28.92
C ALA A 114 -42.48 18.29 -30.44
N LYS A 115 -41.28 18.40 -30.97
CA LYS A 115 -41.04 18.44 -32.41
C LYS A 115 -40.81 17.02 -32.93
N PRO A 116 -41.07 16.75 -34.22
CA PRO A 116 -40.92 15.41 -34.78
C PRO A 116 -39.53 14.77 -34.57
N TYR A 117 -38.47 15.56 -34.56
CA TYR A 117 -37.10 15.07 -34.35
C TYR A 117 -36.76 14.76 -32.88
N HIS A 118 -37.63 15.09 -31.91
CA HIS A 118 -37.36 14.81 -30.49
C HIS A 118 -37.32 13.31 -30.19
N GLN A 119 -38.03 12.47 -30.95
CA GLN A 119 -37.98 11.01 -30.79
C GLN A 119 -36.62 10.44 -31.19
N ASP A 120 -36.09 10.82 -32.36
CA ASP A 120 -34.75 10.41 -32.81
C ASP A 120 -33.66 10.95 -31.87
N MET A 121 -33.82 12.18 -31.40
CA MET A 121 -32.90 12.80 -30.45
C MET A 121 -32.89 12.06 -29.09
N LEU A 122 -34.06 11.64 -28.60
CA LEU A 122 -34.14 10.84 -27.37
C LEU A 122 -33.45 9.49 -27.52
N TYR A 123 -33.64 8.82 -28.66
CA TYR A 123 -33.01 7.53 -28.92
C TYR A 123 -31.48 7.64 -28.85
N VAL A 124 -30.90 8.65 -29.51
CA VAL A 124 -29.44 8.89 -29.48
C VAL A 124 -28.97 9.19 -28.05
N MET A 125 -29.67 10.06 -27.31
CA MET A 125 -29.29 10.41 -25.93
C MET A 125 -29.38 9.22 -24.97
N GLN A 126 -30.41 8.37 -25.12
CA GLN A 126 -30.57 7.17 -24.30
C GLN A 126 -29.45 6.16 -24.58
N GLN A 127 -29.04 6.03 -25.84
CA GLN A 127 -27.91 5.20 -26.22
C GLN A 127 -26.60 5.71 -25.60
N GLU A 128 -26.29 7.01 -25.75
CA GLU A 128 -25.11 7.64 -25.15
C GLU A 128 -25.11 7.49 -23.62
N LEU A 129 -26.27 7.67 -22.97
CA LEU A 129 -26.43 7.48 -21.53
C LEU A 129 -26.15 6.03 -21.12
N MET A 130 -26.66 5.06 -21.88
CA MET A 130 -26.43 3.64 -21.60
C MET A 130 -24.95 3.27 -21.70
N GLU A 131 -24.25 3.76 -22.72
CA GLU A 131 -22.80 3.58 -22.88
C GLU A 131 -22.03 4.18 -21.70
N LYS A 132 -22.42 5.37 -21.24
CA LYS A 132 -21.79 6.02 -20.08
C LYS A 132 -22.06 5.33 -18.75
N ILE A 133 -23.27 4.82 -18.54
CA ILE A 133 -23.61 4.01 -17.37
C ILE A 133 -22.77 2.73 -17.36
N GLN A 134 -22.58 2.10 -18.52
CA GLN A 134 -21.75 0.90 -18.65
C GLN A 134 -20.27 1.21 -18.34
N GLU A 135 -19.73 2.32 -18.85
CA GLU A 135 -18.38 2.77 -18.50
C GLU A 135 -18.22 3.02 -16.99
N LEU A 136 -19.23 3.62 -16.35
CA LEU A 136 -19.25 3.85 -14.91
C LEU A 136 -19.32 2.53 -14.11
N ASP A 137 -20.11 1.55 -14.56
CA ASP A 137 -20.23 0.23 -13.92
C ASP A 137 -18.92 -0.57 -13.98
N VAL A 138 -18.22 -0.49 -15.12
CA VAL A 138 -16.88 -1.08 -15.27
C VAL A 138 -15.87 -0.39 -14.34
N LEU A 139 -15.94 0.94 -14.20
CA LEU A 139 -15.08 1.67 -13.27
C LEU A 139 -15.41 1.37 -11.80
N SER A 140 -16.68 1.31 -11.43
CA SER A 140 -17.12 1.06 -10.05
C SER A 140 -16.82 -0.38 -9.60
N SER A 141 -16.97 -1.37 -10.49
CA SER A 141 -16.57 -2.75 -10.21
C SER A 141 -15.07 -2.90 -10.00
N SER A 142 -14.25 -2.07 -10.66
CA SER A 142 -12.80 -2.02 -10.41
C SER A 142 -12.43 -1.37 -9.07
N LEU A 143 -13.33 -0.57 -8.50
CA LEU A 143 -13.17 0.16 -7.24
C LEU A 143 -13.74 -0.58 -6.02
N GLN A 144 -14.08 -1.88 -6.15
CA GLN A 144 -14.70 -2.70 -5.10
C GLN A 144 -14.19 -2.34 -3.70
N GLY A 145 -15.11 -1.92 -2.83
CA GLY A 145 -14.78 -1.38 -1.52
C GLY A 145 -13.85 -2.31 -0.74
N LEU A 146 -12.78 -1.74 -0.18
CA LEU A 146 -11.86 -2.48 0.67
C LEU A 146 -12.61 -2.97 1.92
N SER A 147 -12.86 -4.27 2.00
CA SER A 147 -13.39 -4.91 3.21
C SER A 147 -12.29 -5.67 3.91
N VAL A 148 -11.81 -5.11 5.02
CA VAL A 148 -10.84 -5.78 5.90
C VAL A 148 -11.62 -6.44 7.04
N PRO A 149 -11.60 -7.79 7.16
CA PRO A 149 -12.26 -8.48 8.26
C PRO A 149 -11.70 -8.03 9.61
N GLU A 150 -12.57 -7.86 10.60
CA GLU A 150 -12.18 -7.45 11.95
C GLU A 150 -11.19 -8.44 12.59
N GLU A 151 -11.37 -9.75 12.31
CA GLU A 151 -10.45 -10.81 12.75
C GLU A 151 -9.01 -10.58 12.27
N TYR A 152 -8.84 -10.08 11.04
CA TYR A 152 -7.51 -9.77 10.51
C TYR A 152 -6.89 -8.60 11.27
N ILE A 153 -7.67 -7.53 11.50
CA ILE A 153 -7.20 -6.35 12.24
C ILE A 153 -6.80 -6.76 13.67
N ALA A 154 -7.61 -7.57 14.34
CA ALA A 154 -7.31 -8.08 15.68
C ALA A 154 -6.02 -8.94 15.69
N SER A 155 -5.85 -9.84 14.72
CA SER A 155 -4.64 -10.65 14.59
C SER A 155 -3.39 -9.81 14.35
N VAL A 156 -3.47 -8.80 13.48
CA VAL A 156 -2.34 -7.91 13.20
C VAL A 156 -2.00 -7.07 14.42
N LYS A 157 -3.00 -6.53 15.15
CA LYS A 157 -2.77 -5.80 16.40
C LYS A 157 -2.08 -6.67 17.46
N TYR A 158 -2.47 -7.95 17.57
CA TYR A 158 -1.80 -8.89 18.47
C TYR A 158 -0.32 -9.10 18.08
N ASP A 159 -0.04 -9.31 16.79
CA ASP A 159 1.33 -9.44 16.29
C ASP A 159 2.16 -8.15 16.54
N MET A 160 1.54 -6.97 16.39
CA MET A 160 2.18 -5.68 16.72
C MET A 160 2.54 -5.57 18.20
N GLN A 161 1.60 -5.89 19.10
CA GLN A 161 1.83 -5.84 20.54
C GLN A 161 2.93 -6.82 20.96
N THR A 162 2.94 -8.01 20.36
CA THR A 162 3.99 -9.02 20.58
C THR A 162 5.35 -8.50 20.11
N MET A 163 5.41 -7.89 18.91
CA MET A 163 6.62 -7.30 18.38
C MET A 163 7.13 -6.16 19.26
N ILE A 164 6.25 -5.27 19.73
CA ILE A 164 6.62 -4.18 20.65
C ILE A 164 7.22 -4.75 21.94
N GLY A 165 6.58 -5.77 22.52
CA GLY A 165 7.09 -6.43 23.73
C GLY A 165 8.48 -7.06 23.52
N LEU A 166 8.76 -7.60 22.34
CA LEU A 166 10.08 -8.11 21.99
C LEU A 166 11.12 -7.00 21.80
N LEU A 167 10.72 -5.87 21.20
CA LEU A 167 11.62 -4.72 21.02
C LEU A 167 11.97 -4.04 22.36
N ASP A 168 11.09 -4.14 23.36
CA ASP A 168 11.28 -3.59 24.70
C ASP A 168 12.01 -4.54 25.67
N ALA A 169 12.20 -5.81 25.29
CA ALA A 169 12.88 -6.80 26.11
C ALA A 169 14.40 -6.56 26.13
N GLU A 170 15.01 -6.65 27.33
CA GLU A 170 16.47 -6.56 27.48
C GLU A 170 17.21 -7.70 26.76
N VAL A 171 16.58 -8.88 26.67
CA VAL A 171 17.10 -10.04 25.93
C VAL A 171 15.98 -10.61 25.05
N PRO A 172 15.82 -10.09 23.81
CA PRO A 172 14.76 -10.55 22.93
C PRO A 172 15.03 -11.97 22.43
N ASN A 173 13.97 -12.76 22.23
CA ASN A 173 14.08 -14.02 21.49
C ASN A 173 14.37 -13.70 20.01
N PRO A 174 15.59 -13.97 19.49
CA PRO A 174 15.99 -13.54 18.17
C PRO A 174 15.21 -14.25 17.06
N GLN A 175 14.78 -15.50 17.29
CA GLN A 175 14.04 -16.27 16.30
C GLN A 175 12.64 -15.68 16.10
N LEU A 176 11.93 -15.43 17.21
CA LEU A 176 10.59 -14.84 17.17
C LEU A 176 10.64 -13.40 16.65
N LEU A 177 11.64 -12.63 17.05
CA LEU A 177 11.87 -11.27 16.56
C LEU A 177 12.04 -11.26 15.03
N ASN A 178 12.87 -12.15 14.48
CA ASN A 178 13.08 -12.25 13.04
C ASN A 178 11.80 -12.65 12.29
N GLN A 179 11.02 -13.58 12.85
CA GLN A 179 9.76 -14.02 12.26
C GLN A 179 8.73 -12.88 12.20
N LEU A 180 8.56 -12.12 13.27
CA LEU A 180 7.65 -10.97 13.29
C LEU A 180 8.17 -9.80 12.47
N ALA A 181 9.48 -9.53 12.51
CA ALA A 181 10.11 -8.51 11.67
C ALA A 181 9.87 -8.79 10.19
N ALA A 182 9.96 -10.05 9.74
CA ALA A 182 9.67 -10.42 8.35
C ALA A 182 8.22 -10.17 7.92
N LYS A 183 7.26 -10.18 8.86
CA LYS A 183 5.85 -9.86 8.56
C LYS A 183 5.61 -8.37 8.33
N PHE A 184 6.34 -7.51 9.04
CA PHE A 184 6.10 -6.05 9.05
C PHE A 184 7.12 -5.27 8.23
N VAL A 185 8.38 -5.69 8.24
CA VAL A 185 9.48 -4.99 7.57
C VAL A 185 9.70 -5.59 6.19
N SER A 186 9.28 -4.86 5.17
CA SER A 186 9.46 -5.26 3.78
C SER A 186 10.86 -4.93 3.27
N LYS A 187 11.36 -3.72 3.59
CA LYS A 187 12.64 -3.25 3.08
C LYS A 187 13.34 -2.30 4.03
N VAL A 188 14.66 -2.45 4.14
CA VAL A 188 15.56 -1.46 4.74
C VAL A 188 16.57 -1.04 3.69
N PHE A 189 16.56 0.23 3.31
CA PHE A 189 17.46 0.78 2.30
C PHE A 189 18.29 1.92 2.88
N ILE A 190 19.60 1.86 2.69
CA ILE A 190 20.54 2.88 3.18
C ILE A 190 21.20 3.53 1.97
N GLN A 191 20.94 4.82 1.77
CA GLN A 191 21.57 5.60 0.73
C GLN A 191 22.86 6.23 1.29
N ARG A 192 24.00 5.73 0.81
CA ARG A 192 25.34 6.12 1.29
C ARG A 192 25.61 7.62 1.10
N GLU A 193 25.30 8.15 -0.06
CA GLU A 193 25.64 9.52 -0.47
C GLU A 193 24.87 10.57 0.35
N SER A 194 23.57 10.35 0.53
CA SER A 194 22.70 11.26 1.29
C SER A 194 22.70 10.98 2.78
N LYS A 195 23.37 9.89 3.22
CA LYS A 195 23.32 9.36 4.59
C LYS A 195 21.88 9.15 5.11
N ARG A 196 20.96 8.75 4.23
CA ARG A 196 19.55 8.50 4.59
C ARG A 196 19.26 7.02 4.73
N LEU A 197 18.50 6.67 5.76
CA LEU A 197 17.90 5.36 5.92
C LEU A 197 16.43 5.45 5.49
N PHE A 198 15.94 4.38 4.85
CA PHE A 198 14.56 4.21 4.45
C PHE A 198 14.10 2.87 5.02
N LEU A 199 13.04 2.90 5.81
CA LEU A 199 12.42 1.73 6.39
C LEU A 199 11.02 1.60 5.81
N THR A 200 10.77 0.57 5.03
CA THR A 200 9.45 0.28 4.47
C THR A 200 8.75 -0.75 5.32
N VAL A 201 7.67 -0.33 5.98
CA VAL A 201 6.78 -1.18 6.75
C VAL A 201 5.58 -1.51 5.86
N GLN A 202 5.28 -2.80 5.73
CA GLN A 202 4.24 -3.28 4.85
C GLN A 202 3.40 -4.35 5.55
N MET A 203 2.09 -4.31 5.35
CA MET A 203 1.17 -5.35 5.82
C MET A 203 0.48 -5.97 4.64
N ARG A 204 0.49 -7.29 4.62
CA ARG A 204 -0.08 -8.08 3.52
C ARG A 204 -1.15 -9.00 4.06
N LYS A 205 -2.14 -9.24 3.21
CA LYS A 205 -3.13 -10.30 3.39
C LYS A 205 -3.11 -11.13 2.12
N LYS A 206 -2.56 -12.35 2.21
CA LYS A 206 -2.24 -13.18 1.04
C LYS A 206 -1.32 -12.40 0.08
N ASP A 207 -1.76 -12.15 -1.15
CA ASP A 207 -0.99 -11.44 -2.18
C ASP A 207 -1.30 -9.93 -2.25
N GLU A 208 -2.23 -9.45 -1.42
CA GLU A 208 -2.64 -8.05 -1.43
C GLU A 208 -1.89 -7.25 -0.37
N VAL A 209 -1.31 -6.12 -0.79
CA VAL A 209 -0.70 -5.13 0.11
C VAL A 209 -1.80 -4.19 0.60
N LEU A 210 -2.16 -4.33 1.87
CA LEU A 210 -3.19 -3.52 2.52
C LEU A 210 -2.65 -2.21 3.06
N PHE A 211 -1.36 -2.17 3.36
CA PHE A 211 -0.71 -0.99 3.90
C PHE A 211 0.77 -1.02 3.53
N ASP A 212 1.29 0.11 3.07
CA ASP A 212 2.71 0.31 2.78
C ASP A 212 3.10 1.73 3.19
N ARG A 213 4.10 1.85 4.06
CA ARG A 213 4.63 3.15 4.46
C ARG A 213 6.14 3.08 4.56
N THR A 214 6.79 3.95 3.80
CA THR A 214 8.22 4.18 3.91
C THR A 214 8.48 5.32 4.89
N ILE A 215 9.13 4.99 6.00
CA ILE A 215 9.63 5.94 6.99
C ILE A 215 11.04 6.34 6.58
N LEU A 216 11.34 7.62 6.77
CA LEU A 216 12.68 8.19 6.72
C LEU A 216 13.17 8.41 8.15
N PRO A 217 13.98 7.51 8.72
CA PRO A 217 14.57 7.76 10.02
C PRO A 217 15.62 8.86 9.91
N GLU A 218 15.40 9.95 10.63
CA GLU A 218 16.45 10.89 10.98
C GLU A 218 17.40 10.20 11.96
N LEU A 219 18.71 10.44 11.77
CA LEU A 219 19.80 9.82 12.53
C LEU A 219 20.42 10.77 13.54
#